data_AF-L8WS62-F1
#
_entry.id   AF-L8WS62-F1
#
_cell.length_a   1.000
_cell.length_b   1.000
_cell.length_c   1.000
_cell.angle_alpha   90.00
_cell.angle_beta   90.00
_cell.angle_gamma   90.00
#
_symmetry.space_group_name_H-M   'P 1'
#
loop_
_entity.id
_entity.type
_entity.pdbx_description
1 polymer ?
#
loop_
_entity_poly.entity_id
_entity_poly.type
_entity_poly.pdbx_seq_one_letter_code
_entity_poly.pdbx_strand_id
1 'polypeptide(L)'
;MGRSRMVARHSRGNGPTRLHHRLKSDTGVDSDSWEGRYADMRRSELRIAERRLMEIGWSRQDMIFLPGSREQRRWARLLQLSESRLVATTVPKVMQIEQEFWEYLHPKFFRLLTMNRKTRLWKEGRTRALNCRLRLSHLLSEIKSEIPPVVSFRIHKDRDLESASSIAVSQTAAFPEAADALHWKPIQDIFKPSLDPDKLTQLFNSRRKEIDQSIANWTEWLQSHLVSTIPEIKGRILRPTLVVGKTNPFSNLSKDMKLLLRADSLFCNQDADDAPIKVYTYDDILQFLKTDSDLRINNDKPTRFWDTITCQFSTYPLARKIAKELLGSIGCLNASYLELEGNWVCERCIDSERRSWTQMVSTCRDCS
;
A
#
# COMPACT_ATOMS: atom_id res chain seq x y z
N MET A 1 -36.73 37.72 -2.79
CA MET A 1 -37.65 37.01 -3.71
C MET A 1 -37.62 35.54 -3.31
N GLY A 2 -38.57 34.96 -2.57
CA GLY A 2 -40.01 35.15 -2.61
C GLY A 2 -40.62 33.93 -3.30
N ARG A 3 -40.89 32.85 -2.56
CA ARG A 3 -42.09 32.02 -2.75
C ARG A 3 -42.32 31.12 -1.54
N SER A 4 -43.58 31.19 -1.13
CA SER A 4 -44.21 30.63 0.05
C SER A 4 -45.30 29.64 -0.41
N ARG A 5 -45.86 28.89 0.55
CA ARG A 5 -47.07 28.03 0.49
C ARG A 5 -46.86 26.61 -0.07
N MET A 6 -47.50 25.57 0.44
CA MET A 6 -48.79 25.50 1.11
C MET A 6 -48.96 24.23 1.97
N VAL A 7 -49.86 24.36 2.95
CA VAL A 7 -50.35 23.40 3.94
C VAL A 7 -51.28 22.35 3.31
N ALA A 8 -51.31 21.13 3.86
CA ALA A 8 -52.50 20.29 3.84
C ALA A 8 -52.62 19.45 5.14
N ARG A 9 -53.56 19.87 6.01
CA ARG A 9 -54.26 19.03 6.99
C ARG A 9 -55.36 18.26 6.27
N HIS A 10 -55.67 17.01 6.64
CA HIS A 10 -57.00 16.34 6.68
C HIS A 10 -56.79 15.07 7.55
N SER A 11 -57.31 15.00 8.78
CA SER A 11 -58.67 14.61 9.20
C SER A 11 -58.95 13.10 9.21
N ARG A 12 -58.96 12.57 10.44
CA ARG A 12 -59.85 11.57 11.06
C ARG A 12 -60.41 10.43 10.19
N GLY A 13 -60.02 9.20 10.54
CA GLY A 13 -60.82 7.99 10.37
C GLY A 13 -60.83 7.18 11.68
N ASN A 14 -61.96 7.18 12.37
CA ASN A 14 -62.26 6.35 13.55
C ASN A 14 -62.68 4.95 13.11
N GLY A 15 -62.23 3.93 13.86
CA GLY A 15 -62.90 2.62 13.95
C GLY A 15 -61.94 1.42 13.92
N PRO A 16 -62.34 0.24 14.42
CA PRO A 16 -63.05 -0.04 15.67
C PRO A 16 -62.15 -0.83 16.64
N THR A 17 -62.46 -0.67 17.92
CA THR A 17 -61.88 -1.38 19.07
C THR A 17 -62.01 -2.90 18.90
N ARG A 18 -60.91 -3.59 18.58
CA ARG A 18 -60.83 -5.06 18.71
C ARG A 18 -60.55 -5.41 20.16
N LEU A 19 -61.60 -5.85 20.85
CA LEU A 19 -61.54 -6.56 22.12
C LEU A 19 -60.67 -7.82 21.94
N HIS A 20 -59.42 -7.74 22.37
CA HIS A 20 -58.62 -8.94 22.63
C HIS A 20 -59.13 -9.56 23.93
N HIS A 21 -60.02 -10.55 23.81
CA HIS A 21 -60.26 -11.51 24.88
C HIS A 21 -58.94 -12.25 25.15
N ARG A 22 -58.28 -11.82 26.22
CA ARG A 22 -57.14 -12.49 26.84
C ARG A 22 -57.68 -13.73 27.56
N LEU A 23 -57.83 -14.83 26.83
CA LEU A 23 -57.89 -16.16 27.44
C LEU A 23 -56.52 -16.40 28.07
N LYS A 24 -56.44 -16.18 29.39
CA LYS A 24 -55.36 -16.69 30.22
C LYS A 24 -55.48 -18.22 30.20
N SER A 25 -54.69 -18.86 29.35
CA SER A 25 -54.36 -20.26 29.53
C SER A 25 -53.38 -20.34 30.71
N ASP A 26 -53.91 -20.70 31.88
CA ASP A 26 -53.16 -21.18 33.04
C ASP A 26 -52.51 -22.52 32.69
N THR A 27 -51.43 -22.47 31.92
CA THR A 27 -50.42 -23.51 31.93
C THR A 27 -49.13 -22.82 32.32
N GLY A 28 -48.87 -22.76 33.62
CA GLY A 28 -47.59 -22.37 34.20
C GLY A 28 -46.52 -23.38 33.81
N VAL A 29 -46.11 -23.34 32.55
CA VAL A 29 -44.94 -24.03 32.02
C VAL A 29 -44.00 -22.92 31.60
N ASP A 30 -42.89 -22.78 32.33
CA ASP A 30 -41.80 -21.85 32.06
C ASP A 30 -41.37 -21.89 30.58
N SER A 31 -41.88 -20.95 29.77
CA SER A 31 -41.46 -20.77 28.39
C SER A 31 -39.95 -20.45 28.30
N ASP A 32 -39.42 -19.73 29.30
CA ASP A 32 -38.01 -19.35 29.41
C ASP A 32 -37.10 -20.56 29.71
N SER A 33 -37.65 -21.63 30.32
CA SER A 33 -36.91 -22.86 30.64
C SER A 33 -36.76 -23.79 29.43
N TRP A 34 -37.69 -23.72 28.47
CA TRP A 34 -37.65 -24.53 27.26
C TRP A 34 -36.74 -23.92 26.19
N GLU A 35 -36.75 -22.60 26.01
CA GLU A 35 -35.85 -21.94 25.05
C GLU A 35 -34.38 -22.11 25.42
N GLY A 36 -34.04 -22.00 26.72
CA GLY A 36 -32.70 -22.27 27.24
C GLY A 36 -32.26 -23.71 27.00
N ARG A 37 -33.10 -24.69 27.35
CA ARG A 37 -32.84 -26.12 27.11
C ARG A 37 -32.71 -26.45 25.61
N TYR A 38 -33.52 -25.82 24.76
CA TYR A 38 -33.43 -25.98 23.30
C TYR A 38 -32.17 -25.34 22.72
N ALA A 39 -31.69 -24.25 23.30
CA ALA A 39 -30.44 -23.61 22.90
C ALA A 39 -29.21 -24.40 23.36
N ASP A 40 -29.27 -25.04 24.53
CA ASP A 40 -28.20 -25.92 25.02
C ASP A 40 -28.15 -27.25 24.26
N MET A 41 -29.31 -27.84 23.95
CA MET A 41 -29.42 -29.02 23.10
C MET A 41 -28.87 -28.76 21.70
N ARG A 42 -29.26 -27.64 21.06
CA ARG A 42 -28.68 -27.17 19.79
C ARG A 42 -27.16 -27.03 19.86
N ARG A 43 -26.65 -26.43 20.94
CA ARG A 43 -25.20 -26.30 21.17
C ARG A 43 -24.50 -27.65 21.38
N SER A 44 -25.19 -28.68 21.86
CA SER A 44 -24.62 -30.02 22.05
C SER A 44 -24.59 -30.84 20.75
N GLU A 45 -25.62 -30.74 19.91
CA GLU A 45 -25.71 -31.46 18.63
C GLU A 45 -24.78 -30.87 17.56
N LEU A 46 -24.62 -29.55 17.54
CA LEU A 46 -23.59 -28.87 16.76
C LEU A 46 -22.20 -29.47 17.04
N ARG A 47 -21.91 -29.80 18.30
CA ARG A 47 -20.63 -30.43 18.68
C ARG A 47 -20.51 -31.86 18.17
N ILE A 48 -21.59 -32.59 17.89
CA ILE A 48 -21.53 -33.95 17.35
C ILE A 48 -21.15 -33.91 15.87
N ALA A 49 -21.82 -33.08 15.06
CA ALA A 49 -21.50 -32.93 13.65
C ALA A 49 -20.08 -32.37 13.44
N GLU A 50 -19.71 -31.33 14.20
CA GLU A 50 -18.35 -30.78 14.17
C GLU A 50 -17.31 -31.83 14.59
N ARG A 51 -17.57 -32.62 15.64
CA ARG A 51 -16.68 -33.69 16.09
C ARG A 51 -16.46 -34.74 15.02
N ARG A 52 -17.53 -35.28 14.41
CA ARG A 52 -17.41 -36.27 13.33
C ARG A 52 -16.63 -35.73 12.14
N LEU A 53 -16.82 -34.45 11.79
CA LEU A 53 -16.04 -33.81 10.74
C LEU A 53 -14.56 -33.66 11.12
N MET A 54 -14.26 -33.36 12.39
CA MET A 54 -12.88 -33.31 12.88
C MET A 54 -12.21 -34.70 12.87
N GLU A 55 -12.94 -35.76 13.24
CA GLU A 55 -12.45 -37.14 13.20
C GLU A 55 -12.02 -37.59 11.80
N ILE A 56 -12.65 -37.06 10.75
CA ILE A 56 -12.28 -37.31 9.35
C ILE A 56 -11.29 -36.29 8.75
N GLY A 57 -10.67 -35.44 9.59
CA GLY A 57 -9.59 -34.54 9.20
C GLY A 57 -9.99 -33.11 8.80
N TRP A 58 -11.21 -32.66 9.12
CA TRP A 58 -11.56 -31.23 9.01
C TRP A 58 -11.08 -30.44 10.21
N SER A 59 -10.53 -29.24 10.00
CA SER A 59 -10.20 -28.34 11.10
C SER A 59 -11.41 -27.50 11.48
N ARG A 60 -11.48 -27.04 12.73
CA ARG A 60 -12.53 -26.11 13.16
C ARG A 60 -12.55 -24.83 12.33
N GLN A 61 -11.39 -24.38 11.87
CA GLN A 61 -11.26 -23.20 11.00
C GLN A 61 -11.90 -23.41 9.63
N ASP A 62 -11.97 -24.65 9.13
CA ASP A 62 -12.69 -24.97 7.87
C ASP A 62 -14.20 -24.85 8.02
N MET A 63 -14.72 -24.79 9.25
CA MET A 63 -16.14 -24.66 9.57
C MET A 63 -16.54 -23.20 9.88
N ILE A 64 -15.56 -22.27 9.90
CA ILE A 64 -15.81 -20.84 10.09
C ILE A 64 -16.07 -20.21 8.72
N PHE A 65 -17.31 -19.79 8.49
CA PHE A 65 -17.72 -19.10 7.27
C PHE A 65 -17.82 -17.59 7.51
N LEU A 66 -17.68 -16.82 6.43
CA LEU A 66 -17.90 -15.38 6.49
C LEU A 66 -19.34 -15.06 6.95
N PRO A 67 -19.52 -14.17 7.94
CA PRO A 67 -20.85 -13.74 8.36
C PRO A 67 -21.71 -13.23 7.19
N GLY A 68 -22.98 -13.67 7.14
CA GLY A 68 -23.93 -13.34 6.10
C GLY A 68 -23.76 -14.08 4.76
N SER A 69 -22.67 -14.84 4.58
CA SER A 69 -22.41 -15.54 3.32
C SER A 69 -23.47 -16.59 2.98
N ARG A 70 -23.59 -16.91 1.68
CA ARG A 70 -24.46 -17.99 1.21
C ARG A 70 -24.03 -19.33 1.79
N GLU A 71 -22.73 -19.50 1.95
CA GLU A 71 -22.06 -20.68 2.49
C GLU A 71 -22.38 -20.82 3.98
N GLN A 72 -22.32 -19.74 4.77
CA GLN A 72 -22.75 -19.75 6.17
C GLN A 72 -24.22 -20.14 6.31
N ARG A 73 -25.11 -19.59 5.46
CA ARG A 73 -26.54 -19.97 5.46
C ARG A 73 -26.77 -21.41 5.03
N ARG A 74 -25.92 -21.96 4.14
CA ARG A 74 -25.96 -23.38 3.75
C ARG A 74 -25.45 -24.26 4.89
N TRP A 75 -24.37 -23.88 5.54
CA TRP A 75 -23.83 -24.53 6.72
C TRP A 75 -24.88 -24.61 7.83
N ALA A 76 -25.47 -23.48 8.22
CA ALA A 76 -26.54 -23.43 9.23
C ALA A 76 -27.74 -24.31 8.87
N ARG A 77 -28.15 -24.36 7.60
CA ARG A 77 -29.22 -25.26 7.14
C ARG A 77 -28.84 -26.73 7.21
N LEU A 78 -27.61 -27.10 6.86
CA LEU A 78 -27.15 -28.48 6.97
C LEU A 78 -27.10 -28.93 8.44
N LEU A 79 -26.68 -28.04 9.34
CA LEU A 79 -26.71 -28.27 10.78
C LEU A 79 -28.14 -28.41 11.30
N GLN A 80 -29.06 -27.52 10.92
CA GLN A 80 -30.47 -27.62 11.29
C GLN A 80 -31.13 -28.90 10.77
N LEU A 81 -30.76 -29.35 9.57
CA LEU A 81 -31.22 -30.62 9.01
C LEU A 81 -30.70 -31.81 9.84
N SER A 82 -29.46 -31.75 10.34
CA SER A 82 -28.96 -32.77 11.25
C SER A 82 -29.66 -32.81 12.60
N GLU A 83 -30.03 -31.65 13.14
CA GLU A 83 -30.77 -31.53 14.41
C GLU A 83 -32.19 -32.11 14.29
N SER A 84 -32.92 -31.76 13.22
CA SER A 84 -34.37 -32.05 13.08
C SER A 84 -34.71 -33.55 13.00
N ARG A 85 -33.74 -34.44 12.74
CA ARG A 85 -33.96 -35.89 12.61
C ARG A 85 -33.46 -36.71 13.79
N LEU A 86 -32.58 -36.17 14.64
CA LEU A 86 -32.06 -36.86 15.83
C LEU A 86 -33.10 -36.87 16.96
N VAL A 87 -33.96 -35.86 17.04
CA VAL A 87 -35.01 -35.71 18.06
C VAL A 87 -36.17 -36.71 17.88
N ALA A 88 -36.25 -37.42 16.74
CA ALA A 88 -37.44 -38.19 16.36
C ALA A 88 -37.38 -39.72 16.64
N THR A 89 -36.31 -40.28 17.22
CA THR A 89 -36.13 -41.76 17.24
C THR A 89 -35.65 -42.35 18.57
N THR A 90 -36.30 -43.43 19.01
CA THR A 90 -35.97 -44.24 20.19
C THR A 90 -34.75 -45.14 19.99
N VAL A 91 -33.99 -45.32 21.09
CA VAL A 91 -32.56 -45.64 21.23
C VAL A 91 -31.98 -46.83 20.41
N PRO A 92 -32.68 -47.93 20.06
CA PRO A 92 -32.02 -49.02 19.31
C PRO A 92 -31.91 -48.78 17.79
N LYS A 93 -32.82 -48.00 17.18
CA LYS A 93 -32.80 -47.68 15.73
C LYS A 93 -31.94 -46.45 15.39
N VAL A 94 -31.45 -45.76 16.41
CA VAL A 94 -30.74 -44.49 16.28
C VAL A 94 -29.43 -44.67 15.52
N MET A 95 -28.65 -45.71 15.81
CA MET A 95 -27.33 -45.90 15.16
C MET A 95 -27.39 -46.17 13.65
N GLN A 96 -28.36 -46.95 13.16
CA GLN A 96 -28.51 -47.19 11.71
C GLN A 96 -29.01 -45.94 10.98
N ILE A 97 -30.01 -45.26 11.54
CA ILE A 97 -30.54 -44.02 10.97
C ILE A 97 -29.48 -42.92 10.97
N GLU A 98 -28.64 -42.85 12.01
CA GLU A 98 -27.50 -41.93 12.07
C GLU A 98 -26.48 -42.17 10.96
N GLN A 99 -26.20 -43.42 10.62
CA GLN A 99 -25.22 -43.77 9.59
C GLN A 99 -25.73 -43.44 8.19
N GLU A 100 -26.93 -43.90 7.82
CA GLU A 100 -27.55 -43.61 6.52
C GLU A 100 -27.77 -42.09 6.31
N PHE A 101 -28.14 -41.41 7.38
CA PHE A 101 -28.33 -39.98 7.35
C PHE A 101 -27.01 -39.21 7.26
N TRP A 102 -25.97 -39.69 7.94
CA TRP A 102 -24.62 -39.16 7.78
C TRP A 102 -24.13 -39.38 6.35
N GLU A 103 -24.38 -40.53 5.74
CA GLU A 103 -24.06 -40.80 4.33
C GLU A 103 -24.76 -39.82 3.36
N TYR A 104 -25.96 -39.35 3.71
CA TYR A 104 -26.67 -38.32 2.93
C TYR A 104 -26.10 -36.90 3.14
N LEU A 105 -25.79 -36.52 4.39
CA LEU A 105 -25.31 -35.17 4.70
C LEU A 105 -23.82 -34.98 4.41
N HIS A 106 -23.02 -36.03 4.59
CA HIS A 106 -21.57 -35.99 4.48
C HIS A 106 -21.09 -35.42 3.13
N PRO A 107 -21.61 -35.85 1.96
CA PRO A 107 -21.23 -35.26 0.67
C PRO A 107 -21.52 -33.74 0.59
N LYS A 108 -22.58 -33.27 1.25
CA LYS A 108 -22.96 -31.85 1.25
C LYS A 108 -22.03 -31.03 2.15
N PHE A 109 -21.72 -31.54 3.35
CA PHE A 109 -20.72 -30.95 4.23
C PHE A 109 -19.36 -30.93 3.55
N PHE A 110 -18.93 -32.05 2.97
CA PHE A 110 -17.66 -32.19 2.29
C PHE A 110 -17.50 -31.15 1.18
N ARG A 111 -18.49 -31.00 0.30
CA ARG A 111 -18.45 -29.98 -0.77
C ARG A 111 -18.31 -28.57 -0.21
N LEU A 112 -19.09 -28.24 0.82
CA LEU A 112 -19.11 -26.90 1.42
C LEU A 112 -17.79 -26.58 2.13
N LEU A 113 -17.29 -27.51 2.94
CA LEU A 113 -16.02 -27.37 3.67
C LEU A 113 -14.82 -27.36 2.72
N THR A 114 -14.86 -28.12 1.64
CA THR A 114 -13.81 -28.08 0.59
C THR A 114 -13.69 -26.69 -0.01
N MET A 115 -14.82 -26.06 -0.34
CA MET A 115 -14.83 -24.69 -0.86
C MET A 115 -14.30 -23.72 0.19
N ASN A 116 -14.77 -23.81 1.43
CA ASN A 116 -14.35 -22.91 2.50
C ASN A 116 -12.86 -23.05 2.83
N ARG A 117 -12.35 -24.28 2.94
CA ARG A 117 -10.93 -24.58 3.13
C ARG A 117 -10.08 -23.96 2.04
N LYS A 118 -10.46 -24.10 0.76
CA LYS A 118 -9.74 -23.47 -0.36
C LYS A 118 -9.70 -21.95 -0.21
N THR A 119 -10.83 -21.31 0.09
CA THR A 119 -10.90 -19.85 0.30
C THR A 119 -10.06 -19.41 1.50
N ARG A 120 -10.14 -20.12 2.63
CA ARG A 120 -9.35 -19.85 3.83
C ARG A 120 -7.85 -19.96 3.54
N LEU A 121 -7.40 -21.08 2.98
CA LEU A 121 -5.99 -21.31 2.64
C LEU A 121 -5.46 -20.27 1.65
N TRP A 122 -6.28 -19.84 0.68
CA TRP A 122 -5.92 -18.76 -0.22
C TRP A 122 -5.76 -17.42 0.51
N LYS A 123 -6.67 -17.06 1.43
CA LYS A 123 -6.56 -15.84 2.25
C LYS A 123 -5.35 -15.88 3.19
N GLU A 124 -5.12 -17.02 3.84
CA GLU A 124 -3.94 -17.22 4.69
C GLU A 124 -2.65 -17.14 3.87
N GLY A 125 -2.62 -17.72 2.67
CA GLY A 125 -1.51 -17.60 1.73
C GLY A 125 -1.23 -16.14 1.37
N ARG A 126 -2.27 -15.36 1.03
CA ARG A 126 -2.14 -13.92 0.76
C ARG A 126 -1.65 -13.13 1.96
N THR A 127 -2.19 -13.41 3.13
CA THR A 127 -1.80 -12.75 4.39
C THR A 127 -0.34 -13.03 4.71
N ARG A 128 0.10 -14.29 4.59
CA ARG A 128 1.51 -14.66 4.77
C ARG A 128 2.40 -13.98 3.73
N ALA A 129 2.02 -13.98 2.46
CA ALA A 129 2.78 -13.29 1.41
C ALA A 129 2.92 -11.79 1.71
N LEU A 130 1.84 -11.12 2.13
CA LEU A 130 1.88 -9.71 2.52
C LEU A 130 2.80 -9.48 3.73
N ASN A 131 2.69 -10.29 4.77
CA ASN A 131 3.57 -10.20 5.95
C ASN A 131 5.04 -10.40 5.57
N CYS A 132 5.35 -11.33 4.67
CA CYS A 132 6.70 -11.50 4.15
C CYS A 132 7.19 -10.27 3.36
N ARG A 133 6.33 -9.63 2.55
CA ARG A 133 6.68 -8.39 1.83
C ARG A 133 6.94 -7.23 2.79
N LEU A 134 6.09 -7.05 3.80
CA LEU A 134 6.28 -6.05 4.84
C LEU A 134 7.57 -6.30 5.62
N ARG A 135 7.88 -7.57 5.93
CA ARG A 135 9.13 -7.93 6.59
C ARG A 135 10.34 -7.63 5.71
N LEU A 136 10.29 -7.92 4.41
CA LEU A 136 11.34 -7.55 3.47
C LEU A 136 11.54 -6.03 3.39
N SER A 137 10.45 -5.26 3.32
CA SER A 137 10.50 -3.79 3.36
C SER A 137 11.18 -3.27 4.64
N HIS A 138 10.86 -3.85 5.79
CA HIS A 138 11.52 -3.51 7.06
C HIS A 138 13.03 -3.79 7.01
N LEU A 139 13.43 -4.99 6.56
CA LEU A 139 14.83 -5.38 6.46
C LEU A 139 15.60 -4.45 5.52
N LEU A 140 15.03 -4.11 4.36
CA LEU A 140 15.62 -3.16 3.43
C LEU A 140 15.72 -1.74 4.03
N SER A 141 14.73 -1.30 4.80
CA SER A 141 14.77 -0.02 5.50
C SER A 141 15.86 0.01 6.59
N GLU A 142 16.14 -1.11 7.26
CA GLU A 142 17.25 -1.20 8.20
C GLU A 142 18.58 -0.94 7.46
N ILE A 143 18.81 -1.59 6.32
CA ILE A 143 19.99 -1.33 5.47
C ILE A 143 20.05 0.15 5.07
N LYS A 144 18.93 0.70 4.60
CA LYS A 144 18.85 2.11 4.16
C LYS A 144 19.23 3.08 5.28
N SER A 145 18.84 2.78 6.53
CA SER A 145 19.14 3.62 7.68
C SER A 145 20.63 3.62 8.07
N GLU A 146 21.37 2.59 7.68
CA GLU A 146 22.82 2.49 7.88
C GLU A 146 23.61 3.31 6.84
N ILE A 147 22.97 3.70 5.73
CA ILE A 147 23.61 4.43 4.64
C ILE A 147 23.56 5.93 4.92
N PRO A 148 24.71 6.61 5.06
CA PRO A 148 24.74 8.05 5.25
C PRO A 148 24.23 8.79 4.00
N PRO A 149 23.73 10.03 4.15
CA PRO A 149 23.41 10.88 3.01
C PRO A 149 24.60 11.04 2.05
N VAL A 150 24.32 11.05 0.75
CA VAL A 150 25.32 11.24 -0.32
C VAL A 150 25.98 12.61 -0.20
N VAL A 151 25.18 13.62 0.14
CA VAL A 151 25.67 14.96 0.42
C VAL A 151 24.77 15.60 1.46
N SER A 152 25.35 16.36 2.39
CA SER A 152 24.63 17.17 3.36
C SER A 152 25.39 18.46 3.64
N PHE A 153 24.67 19.57 3.67
CA PHE A 153 25.23 20.90 3.90
C PHE A 153 24.15 21.85 4.42
N ARG A 154 24.53 23.09 4.71
CA ARG A 154 23.60 24.16 5.07
C ARG A 154 23.56 25.23 4.00
N ILE A 155 22.39 25.81 3.78
CA ILE A 155 22.18 26.95 2.87
C ILE A 155 21.71 28.17 3.66
N HIS A 156 22.06 29.36 3.18
CA HIS A 156 21.53 30.62 3.73
C HIS A 156 20.10 30.85 3.19
N LYS A 157 19.13 31.15 4.08
CA LYS A 157 17.75 31.49 3.67
C LYS A 157 17.63 32.86 3.02
N ASP A 158 18.45 33.81 3.44
CA ASP A 158 18.43 35.19 2.95
C ASP A 158 19.84 35.60 2.51
N ARG A 159 19.94 36.22 1.32
CA ARG A 159 21.20 36.73 0.80
C ARG A 159 21.68 37.98 1.56
N ASP A 160 20.78 38.69 2.25
CA ASP A 160 21.00 40.08 2.64
C ASP A 160 21.12 40.39 4.14
N LEU A 161 21.11 39.40 5.05
CA LEU A 161 21.21 39.67 6.50
C LEU A 161 22.21 38.77 7.21
N GLU A 162 23.16 39.40 7.94
CA GLU A 162 24.19 38.76 8.78
C GLU A 162 23.62 37.88 9.92
N SER A 163 22.30 37.89 10.11
CA SER A 163 21.55 36.99 11.02
C SER A 163 20.80 35.89 10.27
N ALA A 164 21.35 35.41 9.15
CA ALA A 164 20.69 34.43 8.29
C ALA A 164 20.44 33.10 9.02
N SER A 165 19.17 32.76 9.21
CA SER A 165 18.78 31.39 9.52
C SER A 165 19.27 30.46 8.39
N SER A 166 19.90 29.34 8.77
CA SER A 166 20.37 28.34 7.80
C SER A 166 19.44 27.13 7.80
N ILE A 167 19.22 26.55 6.63
CA ILE A 167 18.49 25.29 6.47
C ILE A 167 19.50 24.18 6.25
N ALA A 168 19.34 23.05 6.94
CA ALA A 168 20.08 21.83 6.63
C ALA A 168 19.41 21.13 5.45
N VAL A 169 20.20 20.87 4.41
CA VAL A 169 19.79 20.19 3.19
C VAL A 169 20.60 18.90 3.07
N SER A 170 19.97 17.83 2.60
CA SER A 170 20.63 16.54 2.40
C SER A 170 20.01 15.77 1.25
N GLN A 171 20.85 15.10 0.47
CA GLN A 171 20.42 14.11 -0.51
C GLN A 171 20.75 12.70 -0.02
N THR A 172 19.76 11.82 0.01
CA THR A 172 20.01 10.40 0.22
C THR A 172 20.35 9.69 -1.08
N ALA A 173 21.12 8.61 -1.00
CA ALA A 173 21.33 7.74 -2.15
C ALA A 173 20.00 7.16 -2.63
N ALA A 174 19.89 6.88 -3.93
CA ALA A 174 18.80 6.05 -4.39
C ALA A 174 18.86 4.70 -3.67
N PHE A 175 17.70 4.21 -3.25
CA PHE A 175 17.61 2.96 -2.55
C PHE A 175 16.37 2.18 -3.03
N PRO A 176 16.52 0.89 -3.34
CA PRO A 176 15.44 0.06 -3.85
C PRO A 176 14.42 -0.26 -2.75
N GLU A 177 13.15 -0.32 -3.13
CA GLU A 177 12.09 -0.72 -2.23
C GLU A 177 11.80 -2.24 -2.35
N ALA A 178 10.93 -2.76 -1.48
CA ALA A 178 10.63 -4.19 -1.45
C ALA A 178 10.09 -4.72 -2.79
N ALA A 179 9.29 -3.93 -3.50
CA ALA A 179 8.78 -4.30 -4.82
C ALA A 179 9.91 -4.57 -5.83
N ASP A 180 10.99 -3.78 -5.77
CA ASP A 180 12.15 -3.88 -6.67
C ASP A 180 12.96 -5.13 -6.32
N ALA A 181 13.18 -5.32 -5.03
CA ALA A 181 13.98 -6.42 -4.49
C ALA A 181 13.36 -7.79 -4.76
N LEU A 182 12.03 -7.91 -4.85
CA LEU A 182 11.33 -9.16 -5.15
C LEU A 182 11.71 -9.77 -6.51
N HIS A 183 12.29 -8.98 -7.41
CA HIS A 183 12.75 -9.46 -8.71
C HIS A 183 14.20 -9.95 -8.70
N TRP A 184 14.94 -9.75 -7.61
CA TRP A 184 16.34 -10.15 -7.53
C TRP A 184 16.46 -11.63 -7.18
N LYS A 185 17.38 -12.33 -7.84
CA LYS A 185 17.62 -13.76 -7.61
C LYS A 185 17.90 -14.11 -6.13
N PRO A 186 18.74 -13.37 -5.38
CA PRO A 186 18.98 -13.67 -3.96
C PRO A 186 17.71 -13.59 -3.10
N ILE A 187 16.79 -12.69 -3.45
CA ILE A 187 15.50 -12.53 -2.76
C ILE A 187 14.51 -13.59 -3.22
N GLN A 188 14.41 -13.88 -4.51
CA GLN A 188 13.51 -14.92 -5.05
C GLN A 188 13.80 -16.30 -4.46
N ASP A 189 15.08 -16.64 -4.28
CA ASP A 189 15.48 -17.93 -3.72
C ASP A 189 15.02 -18.12 -2.27
N ILE A 190 14.91 -17.02 -1.50
CA ILE A 190 14.50 -17.04 -0.09
C ILE A 190 13.01 -16.70 0.10
N PHE A 191 12.40 -15.99 -0.86
CA PHE A 191 11.03 -15.53 -0.76
C PHE A 191 10.05 -16.63 -1.19
N LYS A 192 9.48 -17.33 -0.21
CA LYS A 192 8.41 -18.31 -0.41
C LYS A 192 7.13 -17.83 0.29
N PRO A 193 5.95 -17.86 -0.36
CA PRO A 193 4.68 -17.40 0.24
C PRO A 193 4.27 -18.12 1.53
N SER A 194 4.88 -19.26 1.84
CA SER A 194 4.65 -20.07 3.05
C SER A 194 5.75 -19.93 4.11
N LEU A 195 6.75 -19.08 3.89
CA LEU A 195 7.86 -18.95 4.81
C LEU A 195 7.44 -18.19 6.06
N ASP A 196 7.92 -18.66 7.20
CA ASP A 196 7.84 -17.95 8.47
C ASP A 196 8.68 -16.64 8.43
N PRO A 197 8.19 -15.51 8.98
CA PRO A 197 8.91 -14.22 8.95
C PRO A 197 10.28 -14.23 9.64
N ASP A 198 10.46 -15.00 10.70
CA ASP A 198 11.74 -15.10 11.40
C ASP A 198 12.73 -15.90 10.56
N LYS A 199 12.25 -16.98 9.93
CA LYS A 199 13.03 -17.72 8.94
C LYS A 199 13.40 -16.87 7.73
N LEU A 200 12.53 -15.96 7.28
CA LEU A 200 12.86 -15.00 6.22
C LEU A 200 14.04 -14.10 6.64
N THR A 201 14.00 -13.57 7.86
CA THR A 201 15.07 -12.75 8.43
C THR A 201 16.40 -13.49 8.44
N GLN A 202 16.41 -14.73 8.92
CA GLN A 202 17.62 -15.56 8.96
C GLN A 202 18.19 -15.80 7.56
N LEU A 203 17.34 -16.17 6.60
CA LEU A 203 17.76 -16.41 5.22
C LEU A 203 18.25 -15.12 4.54
N PHE A 204 17.58 -14.00 4.77
CA PHE A 204 18.00 -12.69 4.29
C PHE A 204 19.40 -12.35 4.79
N ASN A 205 19.64 -12.49 6.10
CA ASN A 205 20.95 -12.24 6.69
C ASN A 205 22.02 -13.21 6.18
N SER A 206 21.67 -14.47 5.93
CA SER A 206 22.61 -15.44 5.34
C SER A 206 23.06 -15.07 3.92
N ARG A 207 22.25 -14.27 3.20
CA ARG A 207 22.54 -13.79 1.84
C ARG A 207 22.83 -12.28 1.77
N ARG A 208 23.11 -11.64 2.92
CA ARG A 208 23.25 -10.18 3.02
C ARG A 208 24.21 -9.61 1.98
N LYS A 209 25.38 -10.23 1.76
CA LYS A 209 26.37 -9.79 0.77
C LYS A 209 25.84 -9.76 -0.67
N GLU A 210 25.07 -10.77 -1.08
CA GLU A 210 24.47 -10.82 -2.42
C GLU A 210 23.38 -9.76 -2.59
N ILE A 211 22.65 -9.47 -1.51
CA ILE A 211 21.61 -8.45 -1.47
C ILE A 211 22.25 -7.05 -1.53
N ASP A 212 23.30 -6.79 -0.76
CA ASP A 212 24.06 -5.54 -0.80
C ASP A 212 24.63 -5.30 -2.21
N GLN A 213 25.16 -6.33 -2.86
CA GLN A 213 25.61 -6.24 -4.26
C GLN A 213 24.44 -5.92 -5.22
N SER A 214 23.27 -6.51 -4.99
CA SER A 214 22.08 -6.23 -5.79
C SER A 214 21.60 -4.78 -5.62
N ILE A 215 21.66 -4.25 -4.40
CA ILE A 215 21.38 -2.83 -4.10
C ILE A 215 22.37 -1.92 -4.83
N ALA A 216 23.67 -2.23 -4.78
CA ALA A 216 24.70 -1.46 -5.46
C ALA A 216 24.48 -1.44 -6.98
N ASN A 217 24.26 -2.62 -7.59
CA ASN A 217 24.00 -2.74 -9.02
C ASN A 217 22.75 -1.99 -9.44
N TRP A 218 21.67 -2.08 -8.64
CA TRP A 218 20.42 -1.36 -8.91
C TRP A 218 20.62 0.16 -8.86
N THR A 219 21.39 0.63 -7.87
CA THR A 219 21.68 2.05 -7.67
C THR A 219 22.51 2.62 -8.82
N GLU A 220 23.57 1.91 -9.20
CA GLU A 220 24.43 2.26 -10.33
C GLU A 220 23.63 2.30 -11.64
N TRP A 221 22.86 1.24 -11.92
CA TRP A 221 22.00 1.19 -13.09
C TRP A 221 21.05 2.39 -13.17
N LEU A 222 20.38 2.74 -12.06
CA LEU A 222 19.40 3.83 -12.05
C LEU A 222 20.08 5.17 -12.35
N GLN A 223 21.21 5.42 -11.70
CA GLN A 223 21.97 6.64 -11.89
C GLN A 223 22.50 6.74 -13.32
N SER A 224 23.14 5.70 -13.84
CA SER A 224 23.66 5.66 -15.20
C SER A 224 22.55 5.80 -16.23
N HIS A 225 21.39 5.19 -16.00
CA HIS A 225 20.23 5.32 -16.89
C HIS A 225 19.75 6.77 -16.95
N LEU A 226 19.49 7.40 -15.81
CA LEU A 226 19.02 8.80 -15.77
C LEU A 226 20.06 9.75 -16.38
N VAL A 227 21.34 9.57 -16.07
CA VAL A 227 22.45 10.33 -16.67
C VAL A 227 22.50 10.17 -18.18
N SER A 228 22.29 8.96 -18.70
CA SER A 228 22.34 8.70 -20.15
C SER A 228 21.25 9.46 -20.92
N THR A 229 20.14 9.83 -20.28
CA THR A 229 19.10 10.65 -20.90
C THR A 229 19.47 12.14 -20.98
N ILE A 230 20.43 12.60 -20.18
CA ILE A 230 20.87 14.00 -20.13
C ILE A 230 21.86 14.23 -21.28
N PRO A 231 21.61 15.15 -22.23
CA PRO A 231 22.55 15.44 -23.30
C PRO A 231 23.89 15.90 -22.74
N GLU A 232 24.96 15.50 -23.42
CA GLU A 232 26.34 15.75 -23.00
C GLU A 232 26.57 17.25 -22.73
N ILE A 233 26.83 17.59 -21.46
CA ILE A 233 27.09 18.97 -21.06
C ILE A 233 28.59 19.20 -21.09
N LYS A 234 29.07 19.95 -22.09
CA LYS A 234 30.45 20.46 -22.12
C LYS A 234 30.61 21.56 -21.05
N GLY A 235 31.16 21.24 -19.88
CA GLY A 235 31.42 22.26 -18.84
C GLY A 235 31.60 21.75 -17.41
N ARG A 236 31.80 22.69 -16.46
CA ARG A 236 31.91 22.41 -15.01
C ARG A 236 30.54 22.00 -14.47
N ILE A 237 30.50 20.90 -13.69
CA ILE A 237 29.26 20.18 -13.40
C ILE A 237 28.40 20.85 -12.31
N LEU A 238 29.01 21.23 -11.17
CA LEU A 238 28.36 21.98 -10.09
C LEU A 238 29.31 23.02 -9.50
N ARG A 239 28.79 24.19 -9.15
CA ARG A 239 29.48 25.22 -8.37
C ARG A 239 28.56 25.72 -7.26
N PRO A 240 28.84 25.39 -5.98
CA PRO A 240 28.11 25.94 -4.86
C PRO A 240 28.10 27.46 -4.90
N THR A 241 26.92 28.05 -4.75
CA THR A 241 26.72 29.50 -4.71
C THR A 241 26.03 29.93 -3.42
N LEU A 242 25.21 29.07 -2.79
CA LEU A 242 24.40 29.42 -1.62
C LEU A 242 24.80 28.67 -0.33
N VAL A 243 25.85 27.86 -0.40
CA VAL A 243 26.29 26.99 0.70
C VAL A 243 26.98 27.79 1.81
N VAL A 244 26.63 27.47 3.06
CA VAL A 244 27.29 28.00 4.27
C VAL A 244 28.65 27.31 4.44
N GLY A 245 29.72 28.10 4.50
CA GLY A 245 31.09 27.61 4.69
C GLY A 245 31.93 27.64 3.42
N LYS A 246 33.25 27.46 3.58
CA LYS A 246 34.23 27.58 2.48
C LYS A 246 34.46 26.28 1.70
N THR A 247 33.96 25.16 2.20
CA THR A 247 34.16 23.84 1.60
C THR A 247 33.05 23.52 0.60
N ASN A 248 33.43 23.10 -0.61
CA ASN A 248 32.48 22.65 -1.63
C ASN A 248 31.89 21.28 -1.22
N PRO A 249 30.60 21.17 -0.88
CA PRO A 249 30.00 19.92 -0.42
C PRO A 249 29.92 18.86 -1.53
N PHE A 250 30.03 19.26 -2.79
CA PHE A 250 29.95 18.36 -3.93
C PHE A 250 31.32 17.83 -4.38
N SER A 251 32.45 18.22 -3.75
CA SER A 251 33.79 17.90 -4.26
C SER A 251 34.00 16.39 -4.48
N ASN A 252 33.52 15.58 -3.53
CA ASN A 252 33.76 14.13 -3.47
C ASN A 252 32.73 13.30 -4.25
N LEU A 253 31.73 13.94 -4.86
CA LEU A 253 30.71 13.24 -5.63
C LEU A 253 31.23 12.79 -7.00
N SER A 254 30.70 11.67 -7.49
CA SER A 254 30.92 11.22 -8.87
C SER A 254 30.43 12.27 -9.88
N LYS A 255 30.94 12.22 -11.12
CA LYS A 255 30.49 13.13 -12.19
C LYS A 255 28.99 12.97 -12.46
N ASP A 256 28.53 11.72 -12.46
CA ASP A 256 27.14 11.34 -12.69
C ASP A 256 26.23 11.90 -11.61
N MET A 257 26.58 11.75 -10.33
CA MET A 257 25.81 12.33 -9.24
C MET A 257 25.80 13.86 -9.30
N LYS A 258 26.95 14.50 -9.61
CA LYS A 258 26.99 15.95 -9.81
C LYS A 258 26.05 16.38 -10.93
N LEU A 259 25.96 15.60 -12.02
CA LEU A 259 25.08 15.89 -13.14
C LEU A 259 23.61 15.77 -12.74
N LEU A 260 23.22 14.70 -12.05
CA LEU A 260 21.86 14.48 -11.55
C LEU A 260 21.43 15.56 -10.55
N LEU A 261 22.36 16.10 -9.76
CA LEU A 261 22.08 17.13 -8.76
C LEU A 261 21.95 18.55 -9.33
N ARG A 262 22.24 18.78 -10.61
CA ARG A 262 22.11 20.13 -11.22
C ARG A 262 20.66 20.60 -11.26
N ALA A 263 20.47 21.89 -11.02
CA ALA A 263 19.16 22.52 -11.09
C ALA A 263 18.52 22.49 -12.49
N ASP A 264 19.31 22.34 -13.56
CA ASP A 264 18.84 22.19 -14.94
C ASP A 264 18.88 20.74 -15.45
N SER A 265 19.06 19.75 -14.57
CA SER A 265 18.87 18.32 -14.88
C SER A 265 17.45 17.92 -14.51
N LEU A 266 16.52 18.22 -15.43
CA LEU A 266 15.08 18.06 -15.22
C LEU A 266 14.49 17.00 -16.13
N PHE A 267 13.52 16.28 -15.59
CA PHE A 267 12.87 15.13 -16.20
C PHE A 267 11.35 15.34 -16.26
N CYS A 268 10.68 14.53 -17.07
CA CYS A 268 9.23 14.42 -17.14
C CYS A 268 8.82 12.95 -17.16
N ASN A 269 7.60 12.67 -16.70
CA ASN A 269 6.98 11.34 -16.84
C ASN A 269 6.22 11.27 -18.19
N GLN A 270 6.52 10.27 -19.03
CA GLN A 270 5.93 10.06 -20.35
C GLN A 270 4.56 9.37 -20.31
N ASP A 271 4.22 8.63 -19.25
CA ASP A 271 3.00 7.80 -19.15
C ASP A 271 1.75 8.59 -18.71
N ALA A 272 1.86 9.91 -18.56
CA ALA A 272 0.79 10.75 -18.05
C ALA A 272 -0.17 11.19 -19.18
N ASP A 273 -0.90 10.22 -19.75
CA ASP A 273 -2.00 10.49 -20.68
C ASP A 273 -3.03 11.39 -19.97
N ASP A 274 -3.23 12.60 -20.49
CA ASP A 274 -4.17 13.67 -20.05
C ASP A 274 -3.79 14.57 -18.87
N ALA A 275 -2.67 14.35 -18.17
CA ALA A 275 -2.24 15.26 -17.10
C ALA A 275 -1.24 16.31 -17.59
N PRO A 276 -1.23 17.53 -17.02
CA PRO A 276 -0.19 18.51 -17.32
C PRO A 276 1.19 17.92 -17.03
N ILE A 277 2.12 18.07 -17.98
CA ILE A 277 3.49 17.54 -17.87
C ILE A 277 4.14 18.08 -16.59
N LYS A 278 4.35 17.19 -15.62
CA LYS A 278 5.04 17.54 -14.37
C LYS A 278 6.55 17.48 -14.56
N VAL A 279 7.24 18.47 -14.01
CA VAL A 279 8.71 18.56 -13.98
C VAL A 279 9.23 17.87 -12.73
N TYR A 280 10.26 17.04 -12.89
CA TYR A 280 10.90 16.30 -11.81
C TYR A 280 12.40 16.62 -11.74
N THR A 281 12.91 16.82 -10.54
CA THR A 281 14.34 16.69 -10.20
C THR A 281 14.70 15.23 -9.93
N TYR A 282 15.98 14.95 -9.69
CA TYR A 282 16.41 13.62 -9.27
C TYR A 282 15.73 13.18 -7.96
N ASP A 283 15.61 14.06 -6.96
CA ASP A 283 14.96 13.72 -5.69
C ASP A 283 13.46 13.47 -5.86
N ASP A 284 12.77 14.26 -6.70
CA ASP A 284 11.35 14.03 -7.01
C ASP A 284 11.13 12.65 -7.63
N ILE A 285 12.06 12.17 -8.47
CA ILE A 285 12.01 10.81 -9.02
C ILE A 285 12.16 9.80 -7.89
N LEU A 286 13.14 9.94 -7.00
CA LEU A 286 13.31 8.99 -5.88
C LEU A 286 12.06 8.94 -4.97
N GLN A 287 11.43 10.09 -4.71
CA GLN A 287 10.20 10.16 -3.93
C GLN A 287 9.00 9.53 -4.67
N PHE A 288 8.91 9.72 -5.99
CA PHE A 288 7.91 9.09 -6.82
C PHE A 288 8.02 7.56 -6.75
N LEU A 289 9.24 7.02 -6.91
CA LEU A 289 9.50 5.59 -6.87
C LEU A 289 9.13 4.97 -5.51
N LYS A 290 9.42 5.68 -4.42
CA LYS A 290 8.99 5.27 -3.07
C LYS A 290 7.47 5.15 -2.96
N THR A 291 6.76 6.19 -3.40
CA THR A 291 5.30 6.25 -3.30
C THR A 291 4.61 5.17 -4.14
N ASP A 292 5.10 4.93 -5.35
CA ASP A 292 4.56 3.88 -6.23
C ASP A 292 4.81 2.48 -5.65
N SER A 293 5.96 2.25 -5.02
CA SER A 293 6.27 0.99 -4.37
C SER A 293 5.32 0.67 -3.20
N ASP A 294 5.00 1.65 -2.36
CA ASP A 294 4.06 1.49 -1.24
C ASP A 294 2.66 1.03 -1.73
N LEU A 295 2.22 1.55 -2.88
CA LEU A 295 0.98 1.12 -3.53
C LEU A 295 1.09 -0.33 -4.07
N ARG A 296 2.25 -0.70 -4.62
CA ARG A 296 2.50 -2.04 -5.19
C ARG A 296 2.61 -3.14 -4.14
N ILE A 297 3.11 -2.85 -2.94
CA ILE A 297 3.22 -3.85 -1.85
C ILE A 297 1.85 -4.50 -1.58
N ASN A 298 0.78 -3.70 -1.67
CA ASN A 298 -0.61 -4.11 -1.44
C ASN A 298 -1.25 -4.86 -2.63
N ASN A 299 -0.67 -4.78 -3.82
CA ASN A 299 -1.21 -5.39 -5.03
C ASN A 299 -0.64 -6.80 -5.26
N ASP A 300 -1.50 -7.74 -5.66
CA ASP A 300 -1.09 -9.14 -5.88
C ASP A 300 -0.16 -9.30 -7.09
N LYS A 301 -0.18 -8.36 -8.03
CA LYS A 301 0.62 -8.41 -9.26
C LYS A 301 1.85 -7.51 -9.13
N PRO A 302 3.06 -8.08 -8.99
CA PRO A 302 4.27 -7.30 -9.12
C PRO A 302 4.44 -6.92 -10.60
N THR A 303 4.12 -5.67 -10.95
CA THR A 303 4.51 -5.10 -12.24
C THR A 303 6.02 -4.92 -12.22
N ARG A 304 6.72 -5.32 -13.31
CA ARG A 304 8.17 -5.19 -13.40
C ARG A 304 8.58 -3.73 -13.26
N PHE A 305 9.37 -3.44 -12.25
CA PHE A 305 9.85 -2.11 -11.92
C PHE A 305 10.72 -1.49 -13.04
N TRP A 306 11.56 -2.28 -13.70
CA TRP A 306 12.43 -1.77 -14.76
C TRP A 306 11.65 -1.15 -15.91
N ASP A 307 10.56 -1.80 -16.33
CA ASP A 307 9.65 -1.30 -17.36
C ASP A 307 8.99 0.02 -16.93
N THR A 308 8.84 0.24 -15.62
CA THR A 308 8.29 1.48 -15.05
C THR A 308 9.31 2.62 -15.20
N ILE A 309 10.55 2.47 -14.74
CA ILE A 309 11.52 3.57 -14.80
C ILE A 309 11.97 3.90 -16.22
N THR A 310 12.34 2.89 -17.02
CA THR A 310 12.96 3.13 -18.32
C THR A 310 12.02 3.74 -19.35
N CYS A 311 10.71 3.52 -19.17
CA CYS A 311 9.69 4.06 -20.04
C CYS A 311 9.11 5.37 -19.48
N GLN A 312 9.08 5.55 -18.16
CA GLN A 312 8.42 6.72 -17.57
C GLN A 312 9.28 7.97 -17.61
N PHE A 313 10.54 7.91 -17.18
CA PHE A 313 11.31 9.13 -16.99
C PHE A 313 12.27 9.40 -18.14
N SER A 314 12.10 10.57 -18.77
CA SER A 314 13.03 11.09 -19.75
C SER A 314 13.43 12.51 -19.41
N THR A 315 14.59 12.94 -19.88
CA THR A 315 14.99 14.34 -19.85
C THR A 315 13.90 15.22 -20.48
N TYR A 316 13.64 16.39 -19.89
CA TYR A 316 12.66 17.34 -20.40
C TYR A 316 13.31 18.61 -20.99
N PRO A 317 13.59 18.67 -22.32
CA PRO A 317 14.42 19.73 -22.91
C PRO A 317 13.89 21.15 -22.70
N LEU A 318 12.56 21.33 -22.76
CA LEU A 318 11.93 22.64 -22.58
C LEU A 318 12.14 23.16 -21.14
N ALA A 319 11.87 22.34 -20.12
CA ALA A 319 12.09 22.71 -18.73
C ALA A 319 13.57 23.03 -18.47
N ARG A 320 14.49 22.30 -19.10
CA ARG A 320 15.94 22.57 -18.98
C ARG A 320 16.36 23.89 -19.60
N LYS A 321 15.77 24.26 -20.74
CA LYS A 321 16.02 25.58 -21.36
C LYS A 321 15.58 26.70 -20.42
N ILE A 322 14.36 26.61 -19.90
CA ILE A 322 13.79 27.58 -18.95
C ILE A 322 14.64 27.64 -17.68
N ALA A 323 15.01 26.50 -17.12
CA ALA A 323 15.88 26.41 -15.95
C ALA A 323 17.22 27.14 -16.18
N LYS A 324 17.88 26.94 -17.33
CA LYS A 324 19.14 27.63 -17.65
C LYS A 324 18.98 29.15 -17.74
N GLU A 325 17.91 29.64 -18.34
CA GLU A 325 17.61 31.07 -18.43
C GLU A 325 17.37 31.67 -17.04
N LEU A 326 16.56 31.00 -16.21
CA LEU A 326 16.32 31.39 -14.81
C LEU A 326 17.61 31.39 -13.99
N LEU A 327 18.40 30.31 -14.04
CA LEU A 327 19.70 30.23 -13.36
C LEU A 327 20.67 31.31 -13.82
N GLY A 328 20.65 31.67 -15.11
CA GLY A 328 21.41 32.77 -15.67
C GLY A 328 21.00 34.12 -15.07
N SER A 329 19.70 34.37 -14.97
CA SER A 329 19.15 35.62 -14.42
C SER A 329 19.52 35.84 -12.94
N ILE A 330 19.65 34.77 -12.15
CA ILE A 330 20.02 34.85 -10.72
C ILE A 330 21.55 34.68 -10.47
N GLY A 331 22.34 34.54 -11.55
CA GLY A 331 23.80 34.38 -11.48
C GLY A 331 24.29 32.99 -11.02
N CYS A 332 23.45 31.97 -11.06
CA CYS A 332 23.70 30.64 -10.49
C CYS A 332 23.70 29.50 -11.54
N LEU A 333 24.32 29.70 -12.70
CA LEU A 333 24.29 28.77 -13.86
C LEU A 333 24.66 27.31 -13.59
N ASN A 334 25.37 27.01 -12.49
CA ASN A 334 25.80 25.64 -12.15
C ASN A 334 25.39 25.26 -10.71
N ALA A 335 24.30 25.82 -10.19
CA ALA A 335 23.78 25.46 -8.87
C ALA A 335 23.14 24.07 -8.87
N SER A 336 23.14 23.44 -7.69
CA SER A 336 22.31 22.26 -7.44
C SER A 336 20.86 22.65 -7.16
N TYR A 337 19.87 21.82 -7.53
CA TYR A 337 18.48 22.06 -7.09
C TYR A 337 18.33 22.05 -5.56
N LEU A 338 19.24 21.36 -4.85
CA LEU A 338 19.32 21.36 -3.38
C LEU A 338 19.64 22.74 -2.82
N GLU A 339 20.42 23.55 -3.56
CA GLU A 339 20.68 24.94 -3.18
C GLU A 339 19.47 25.84 -3.43
N LEU A 340 18.55 25.39 -4.29
CA LEU A 340 17.34 26.10 -4.66
C LEU A 340 16.12 25.61 -3.89
N GLU A 341 16.33 24.86 -2.82
CA GLU A 341 15.28 24.43 -1.92
C GLU A 341 14.75 25.65 -1.16
N GLY A 342 13.63 26.19 -1.65
CA GLY A 342 13.12 27.47 -1.18
C GLY A 342 11.82 27.89 -1.85
N ASN A 343 11.33 29.04 -1.39
CA ASN A 343 10.10 29.67 -1.85
C ASN A 343 10.45 30.81 -2.81
N TRP A 344 10.42 30.53 -4.09
CA TRP A 344 10.76 31.48 -5.14
C TRP A 344 9.53 32.27 -5.57
N VAL A 345 9.73 33.54 -5.88
CA VAL A 345 8.71 34.40 -6.50
C VAL A 345 9.26 34.90 -7.81
N CYS A 346 8.46 34.87 -8.87
CA CYS A 346 8.85 35.46 -10.14
C CYS A 346 8.44 36.93 -10.17
N GLU A 347 9.38 37.85 -9.98
CA GLU A 347 9.07 39.30 -10.02
C GLU A 347 8.57 39.79 -11.37
N ARG A 348 8.75 39.01 -12.45
CA ARG A 348 8.25 39.34 -13.79
C ARG A 348 6.79 38.97 -13.99
N CYS A 349 6.31 37.96 -13.29
CA CYS A 349 4.97 37.47 -13.47
C CYS A 349 4.08 38.13 -12.38
N ILE A 350 2.83 38.49 -12.69
CA ILE A 350 1.93 39.25 -11.77
C ILE A 350 1.65 38.48 -10.47
N ASP A 351 1.79 37.15 -10.53
CA ASP A 351 1.57 36.26 -9.40
C ASP A 351 2.78 36.26 -8.43
N SER A 352 2.55 36.76 -7.21
CA SER A 352 3.51 36.77 -6.11
C SER A 352 3.51 35.48 -5.28
N GLU A 353 2.79 34.43 -5.70
CA GLU A 353 2.79 33.15 -5.00
C GLU A 353 4.18 32.53 -4.96
N ARG A 354 4.51 32.01 -3.77
CA ARG A 354 5.76 31.29 -3.52
C ARG A 354 5.70 29.90 -4.14
N ARG A 355 6.71 29.57 -4.93
CA ARG A 355 6.79 28.32 -5.69
C ARG A 355 8.09 27.57 -5.42
N SER A 356 8.03 26.24 -5.49
CA SER A 356 9.23 25.40 -5.53
C SER A 356 10.01 25.64 -6.83
N TRP A 357 11.27 25.19 -6.88
CA TRP A 357 12.08 25.26 -8.10
C TRP A 357 11.40 24.60 -9.32
N THR A 358 10.83 23.40 -9.15
CA THR A 358 10.13 22.70 -10.23
C THR A 358 8.86 23.41 -10.67
N GLN A 359 8.12 24.02 -9.74
CA GLN A 359 6.96 24.86 -10.05
C GLN A 359 7.36 26.13 -10.79
N MET A 360 8.43 26.81 -10.39
CA MET A 360 8.98 27.97 -11.10
C MET A 360 9.31 27.62 -12.55
N VAL A 361 10.05 26.53 -12.77
CA VAL A 361 10.42 26.11 -14.12
C VAL A 361 9.19 25.73 -14.96
N SER A 362 8.18 25.11 -14.35
CA SER A 362 6.96 24.70 -15.04
C SER A 362 6.10 25.88 -15.50
N THR A 363 6.12 26.98 -14.73
CA THR A 363 5.18 28.10 -14.90
C THR A 363 5.78 29.31 -15.60
N CYS A 364 7.11 29.47 -15.60
CA CYS A 364 7.78 30.63 -16.20
C CYS A 364 7.92 30.54 -17.73
N ARG A 365 6.95 29.91 -18.42
CA ARG A 365 6.97 29.75 -19.89
C ARG A 365 6.77 31.06 -20.65
N ASP A 366 6.14 32.05 -20.03
CA ASP A 366 5.69 33.29 -20.68
C ASP A 366 6.50 34.53 -20.26
N CYS A 367 7.54 34.36 -19.43
CA CYS A 367 8.32 35.48 -18.86
C CYS A 367 9.68 35.69 -19.62
N SER A 368 9.81 35.14 -20.84
CA SER A 368 10.97 35.25 -21.76
C SER A 368 10.70 36.13 -22.97
#